data_AF-A0AAU6CGY2-F1
#
_entry.id   AF-A0AAU6CGY2-F1
#
_cell.length_a   1.000
_cell.length_b   1.000
_cell.length_c   1.000
_cell.angle_alpha   90.00
_cell.angle_beta   90.00
_cell.angle_gamma   90.00
#
_symmetry.space_group_name_H-M   'P 1'
#
loop_
_entity.id
_entity.type
_entity.pdbx_description
1 polymer ?
#
loop_
_entity_poly.entity_id
_entity_poly.type
_entity_poly.pdbx_seq_one_letter_code
_entity_poly.pdbx_strand_id
1 'polypeptide(L)'
;MTAPTTREWLQEAARRISRGVPVLAGQIVRHGAKAARTRAARTRTGIRAWLGESTSQVDTVLRWVMLAGAGWAAWTIGKITLGAGSHAVTGARWLMWPAAVTLTVAAYRAGGKAPAADVQEEPEEESGEPTSPTEPEPDDADRLTVAIHDAARGGNVHLTAIAAKLAADTGRQWDVLALCRTHGIRTRPVRVPDADPAVTTGIHRMDLPPLPHPLSAPPVRVVAAGQADNNNTNRPSVESIGEGAAVIVKAGPAIRQGVRR
;
A
#
# COMPACT_ATOMS: atom_id res chain seq x y z
N MET A 1 20.87 -27.14 -29.71
CA MET A 1 19.70 -27.22 -28.80
C MET A 1 18.58 -27.89 -29.58
N THR A 2 18.24 -29.13 -29.24
CA THR A 2 17.11 -29.85 -29.84
C THR A 2 15.81 -29.31 -29.27
N ALA A 3 14.83 -29.03 -30.13
CA ALA A 3 13.51 -28.60 -29.68
C ALA A 3 12.84 -29.75 -28.88
N PRO A 4 12.17 -29.44 -27.76
CA PRO A 4 11.48 -30.46 -26.98
C PRO A 4 10.38 -31.11 -27.82
N THR A 5 10.22 -32.41 -27.64
CA THR A 5 9.17 -33.17 -28.34
C THR A 5 7.78 -32.80 -27.79
N THR A 6 6.73 -32.94 -28.61
CA THR A 6 5.34 -32.68 -28.19
C THR A 6 4.96 -33.42 -26.91
N ARG A 7 5.51 -34.63 -26.71
CA ARG A 7 5.30 -35.43 -25.50
C ARG A 7 5.92 -34.81 -24.26
N GLU A 8 7.15 -34.29 -24.37
CA GLU A 8 7.83 -33.60 -23.26
C GLU A 8 7.11 -32.31 -22.89
N TRP A 9 6.62 -31.55 -23.89
CA TRP A 9 5.83 -30.35 -23.66
C TRP A 9 4.52 -30.66 -22.91
N LEU A 10 3.79 -31.71 -23.31
CA LEU A 10 2.56 -32.13 -22.64
C LEU A 10 2.82 -32.60 -21.19
N GLN A 11 3.89 -33.35 -20.97
CA GLN A 11 4.25 -33.81 -19.62
C GLN A 11 4.66 -32.66 -18.70
N GLU A 12 5.35 -31.64 -19.23
CA GLU A 12 5.70 -30.44 -18.48
C GLU A 12 4.47 -29.58 -18.19
N ALA A 13 3.55 -29.43 -19.16
CA ALA A 13 2.29 -28.72 -18.95
C ALA A 13 1.43 -29.40 -17.87
N ALA A 14 1.30 -30.72 -17.90
CA ALA A 14 0.58 -31.49 -16.88
C ALA A 14 1.21 -31.31 -15.48
N ARG A 15 2.55 -31.32 -15.38
CA ARG A 15 3.27 -31.06 -14.12
C ARG A 15 3.07 -29.65 -13.59
N ARG A 16 3.03 -28.64 -14.47
CA ARG A 16 2.74 -27.25 -14.05
C ARG A 16 1.32 -27.09 -13.55
N ILE A 17 0.35 -27.70 -14.23
CA ILE A 17 -1.05 -27.67 -13.79
C ILE A 17 -1.17 -28.34 -12.42
N SER A 18 -0.61 -29.54 -12.23
CA SER A 18 -0.72 -30.25 -10.94
C SER A 18 -0.09 -29.50 -9.77
N ARG A 19 1.02 -28.79 -9.99
CA ARG A 19 1.63 -27.90 -8.97
C ARG A 19 0.85 -26.61 -8.74
N GLY A 20 0.18 -26.09 -9.77
CA GLY A 20 -0.57 -24.83 -9.68
C GLY A 20 -1.93 -24.93 -9.00
N VAL A 21 -2.58 -26.11 -9.04
CA VAL A 21 -3.88 -26.34 -8.37
C VAL A 21 -3.86 -26.01 -6.87
N PRO A 22 -2.93 -26.52 -6.04
CA PRO A 22 -2.92 -26.21 -4.61
C PRO A 22 -2.62 -24.73 -4.33
N VAL A 23 -1.74 -24.10 -5.11
CA VAL A 23 -1.41 -22.67 -4.98
C VAL A 23 -2.64 -21.81 -5.28
N LEU A 24 -3.38 -22.14 -6.33
CA LEU A 24 -4.61 -21.45 -6.71
C LEU A 24 -5.72 -21.67 -5.68
N ALA A 25 -5.87 -22.89 -5.14
CA ALA A 25 -6.80 -23.17 -4.06
C ALA A 25 -6.47 -22.32 -2.82
N GLY A 26 -5.21 -22.24 -2.42
CA GLY A 26 -4.74 -21.39 -1.33
C GLY A 26 -5.03 -19.91 -1.57
N GLN A 27 -4.79 -19.39 -2.77
CA GLN A 27 -5.10 -18.01 -3.14
C GLN A 27 -6.60 -17.71 -3.10
N ILE A 28 -7.44 -18.59 -3.63
CA ILE A 28 -8.90 -18.43 -3.60
C ILE A 28 -9.38 -18.43 -2.14
N VAL A 29 -8.85 -19.31 -1.29
CA VAL A 29 -9.22 -19.35 0.13
C VAL A 29 -8.78 -18.07 0.85
N ARG A 30 -7.52 -17.63 0.67
CA ARG A 30 -6.98 -16.43 1.33
C ARG A 30 -7.69 -15.15 0.88
N HIS A 31 -7.85 -14.95 -0.43
CA HIS A 31 -8.55 -13.77 -0.96
C HIS A 31 -10.06 -13.83 -0.72
N GLY A 32 -10.66 -15.01 -0.84
CA GLY A 32 -12.07 -15.26 -0.55
C GLY A 32 -12.39 -14.98 0.92
N ALA A 33 -11.57 -15.47 1.85
CA ALA A 33 -11.75 -15.24 3.28
C ALA A 33 -11.62 -13.75 3.65
N LYS A 34 -10.63 -13.04 3.10
CA LYS A 34 -10.45 -11.60 3.37
C LYS A 34 -11.60 -10.76 2.80
N ALA A 35 -12.04 -11.05 1.58
CA ALA A 35 -13.19 -10.40 0.96
C ALA A 35 -14.50 -10.74 1.68
N ALA A 36 -14.66 -11.97 2.15
CA ALA A 36 -15.80 -12.41 2.93
C ALA A 36 -15.85 -11.71 4.30
N ARG A 37 -14.72 -11.62 5.02
CA ARG A 37 -14.63 -10.92 6.32
C ARG A 37 -15.00 -9.44 6.19
N THR A 38 -14.47 -8.75 5.19
CA THR A 38 -14.76 -7.32 4.98
C THR A 38 -16.22 -7.09 4.56
N ARG A 39 -16.79 -7.94 3.70
CA ARG A 39 -18.24 -7.88 3.39
C ARG A 39 -19.10 -8.22 4.60
N ALA A 40 -18.75 -9.24 5.38
CA ALA A 40 -19.46 -9.64 6.59
C ALA A 40 -19.47 -8.52 7.64
N ALA A 41 -18.36 -7.79 7.80
CA ALA A 41 -18.29 -6.64 8.69
C ALA A 41 -19.27 -5.53 8.24
N ARG A 42 -19.28 -5.20 6.94
CA ARG A 42 -20.19 -4.18 6.37
C ARG A 42 -21.65 -4.58 6.43
N THR A 43 -21.98 -5.84 6.15
CA THR A 43 -23.36 -6.31 6.26
C THR A 43 -23.81 -6.35 7.71
N ARG A 44 -22.93 -6.72 8.65
CA ARG A 44 -23.25 -6.71 10.08
C ARG A 44 -23.53 -5.30 10.60
N THR A 45 -22.75 -4.30 10.21
CA THR A 45 -23.02 -2.90 10.60
C THR A 45 -24.31 -2.40 9.98
N GLY A 46 -24.57 -2.71 8.70
CA GLY A 46 -25.81 -2.37 8.02
C GLY A 46 -27.05 -3.00 8.68
N ILE A 47 -27.00 -4.30 9.02
CA ILE A 47 -28.09 -5.01 9.70
C ILE A 47 -28.37 -4.41 11.07
N ARG A 48 -27.34 -4.04 11.84
CA ARG A 48 -27.51 -3.41 13.15
C ARG A 48 -28.11 -2.01 13.04
N ALA A 49 -27.63 -1.19 12.11
CA ALA A 49 -28.19 0.13 11.86
C ALA A 49 -29.67 0.02 11.45
N TRP A 50 -29.97 -0.90 10.53
CA TRP A 50 -31.33 -1.18 10.10
C TRP A 50 -32.20 -1.68 11.27
N LEU A 51 -31.77 -2.62 12.10
CA LEU A 51 -32.57 -3.04 13.26
C LEU A 51 -32.80 -1.89 14.27
N GLY A 52 -31.83 -0.99 14.42
CA GLY A 52 -31.93 0.18 15.30
C GLY A 52 -32.93 1.25 14.84
N GLU A 53 -33.31 1.25 13.56
CA GLU A 53 -34.29 2.19 12.99
C GLU A 53 -35.75 1.73 13.17
N SER A 54 -36.00 0.68 13.98
CA SER A 54 -37.36 0.22 14.24
C SER A 54 -38.09 1.12 15.24
N THR A 55 -39.26 1.64 14.86
CA THR A 55 -40.07 2.56 15.69
C THR A 55 -41.13 1.85 16.53
N SER A 56 -41.46 0.59 16.20
CA SER A 56 -42.49 -0.19 16.90
C SER A 56 -42.09 -1.65 17.08
N GLN A 57 -42.66 -2.32 18.10
CA GLN A 57 -42.40 -3.74 18.38
C GLN A 57 -42.79 -4.66 17.22
N VAL A 58 -43.89 -4.33 16.51
CA VAL A 58 -44.35 -5.10 15.33
C VAL A 58 -43.33 -5.02 14.20
N ASP A 59 -42.77 -3.84 13.96
CA ASP A 59 -41.71 -3.63 12.97
C ASP A 59 -40.45 -4.41 13.35
N THR A 60 -40.03 -4.37 14.63
CA THR A 60 -38.89 -5.19 15.09
C THR A 60 -39.10 -6.68 14.82
N VAL A 61 -40.28 -7.24 15.12
CA VAL A 61 -40.59 -8.65 14.85
C VAL A 61 -40.55 -8.96 13.36
N LEU A 62 -41.15 -8.10 12.52
CA LEU A 62 -41.13 -8.28 11.06
C LEU A 62 -39.69 -8.30 10.51
N ARG A 63 -38.84 -7.39 11.01
CA ARG A 63 -37.43 -7.31 10.61
C ARG A 63 -36.65 -8.57 10.99
N TRP A 64 -36.91 -9.13 12.17
CA TRP A 64 -36.33 -10.42 12.58
C TRP A 64 -36.79 -11.59 11.70
N VAL A 65 -38.07 -11.65 11.34
CA VAL A 65 -38.61 -12.67 10.44
C VAL A 65 -37.94 -12.59 9.06
N MET A 66 -37.75 -11.37 8.53
CA MET A 66 -37.03 -11.17 7.26
C MET A 66 -35.57 -11.64 7.33
N LEU A 67 -34.86 -11.34 8.42
CA LEU A 67 -33.48 -11.81 8.61
C LEU A 67 -33.40 -13.34 8.73
N ALA A 68 -34.33 -13.96 9.46
CA ALA A 68 -34.41 -15.41 9.57
C ALA A 68 -34.68 -16.06 8.20
N GLY A 69 -35.61 -15.49 7.41
CA GLY A 69 -35.91 -15.94 6.05
C GLY A 69 -34.71 -15.82 5.11
N ALA A 70 -34.00 -14.69 5.14
CA ALA A 70 -32.78 -14.49 4.35
C ALA A 70 -31.66 -15.46 4.76
N GLY A 71 -31.48 -15.69 6.07
CA GLY A 71 -30.51 -16.66 6.59
C GLY A 71 -30.83 -18.09 6.14
N TRP A 72 -32.10 -18.49 6.19
CA TRP A 72 -32.56 -19.80 5.74
C TRP A 72 -32.38 -20.00 4.22
N ALA A 73 -32.66 -18.97 3.41
CA ALA A 73 -32.41 -19.00 1.97
C ALA A 73 -30.91 -19.15 1.66
N ALA A 74 -30.06 -18.37 2.33
CA ALA A 74 -28.60 -18.45 2.17
C ALA A 74 -28.06 -19.83 2.59
N TRP A 75 -28.56 -20.39 3.69
CA TRP A 75 -28.22 -21.74 4.13
C TRP A 75 -28.64 -22.82 3.12
N THR A 76 -29.83 -22.68 2.53
CA THR A 76 -30.33 -23.61 1.50
C THR A 76 -29.49 -23.54 0.23
N ILE A 77 -29.15 -22.33 -0.24
CA ILE A 77 -28.25 -22.14 -1.37
C ILE A 77 -26.87 -22.73 -1.06
N GLY A 78 -26.34 -22.51 0.14
CA GLY A 78 -25.08 -23.08 0.62
C GLY A 78 -25.09 -24.62 0.60
N LYS A 79 -26.18 -25.25 1.03
CA LYS A 79 -26.33 -26.71 0.96
C LYS A 79 -26.46 -27.20 -0.48
N ILE A 80 -27.07 -26.45 -1.39
CA ILE A 80 -27.11 -26.82 -2.80
C ILE A 80 -25.70 -26.70 -3.41
N THR A 81 -24.97 -25.63 -3.12
CA THR A 81 -23.63 -25.43 -3.69
C THR A 81 -22.56 -26.34 -3.10
N LEU A 82 -22.62 -26.65 -1.79
CA LEU A 82 -21.68 -27.58 -1.15
C LEU A 82 -22.15 -29.04 -1.16
N GLY A 83 -23.46 -29.30 -1.14
CA GLY A 83 -24.04 -30.64 -1.00
C GLY A 83 -24.62 -31.24 -2.28
N ALA A 84 -25.03 -30.44 -3.28
CA ALA A 84 -25.56 -30.96 -4.55
C ALA A 84 -24.46 -31.17 -5.61
N GLY A 85 -23.34 -31.78 -5.20
CA GLY A 85 -22.19 -32.10 -6.05
C GLY A 85 -22.44 -33.06 -7.22
N SER A 86 -23.68 -33.45 -7.52
CA SER A 86 -24.00 -34.37 -8.63
C SER A 86 -25.22 -33.99 -9.47
N HIS A 87 -26.27 -33.41 -8.89
CA HIS A 87 -27.55 -33.24 -9.60
C HIS A 87 -27.84 -31.84 -10.14
N ALA A 88 -27.25 -30.77 -9.59
CA ALA A 88 -27.40 -29.42 -10.16
C ALA A 88 -26.48 -29.17 -11.38
N VAL A 89 -25.47 -30.02 -11.55
CA VAL A 89 -24.44 -29.91 -12.60
C VAL A 89 -24.97 -30.24 -13.99
N THR A 90 -26.08 -30.99 -14.08
CA THR A 90 -26.70 -31.38 -15.35
C THR A 90 -27.35 -30.20 -16.09
N GLY A 91 -27.93 -29.23 -15.37
CA GLY A 91 -28.59 -28.06 -15.98
C GLY A 91 -27.63 -27.00 -16.54
N ALA A 92 -26.38 -26.97 -16.05
CA ALA A 92 -25.37 -25.97 -16.44
C ALA A 92 -24.10 -26.62 -17.02
N ARG A 93 -24.21 -27.82 -17.59
CA ARG A 93 -23.07 -28.57 -18.14
C ARG A 93 -22.28 -27.79 -19.20
N TRP A 94 -22.95 -26.88 -19.92
CA TRP A 94 -22.29 -26.01 -20.91
C TRP A 94 -21.42 -24.91 -20.28
N LEU A 95 -21.76 -24.43 -19.07
CA LEU A 95 -20.99 -23.45 -18.31
C LEU A 95 -19.79 -24.06 -17.57
N MET A 96 -19.78 -25.38 -17.38
CA MET A 96 -18.63 -26.08 -16.78
C MET A 96 -17.38 -26.01 -17.66
N TRP A 97 -17.53 -26.09 -18.98
CA TRP A 97 -16.39 -26.05 -19.90
C TRP A 97 -15.60 -24.75 -19.83
N PRO A 98 -16.21 -23.55 -19.94
CA PRO A 98 -15.47 -22.30 -19.79
C PRO A 98 -14.89 -22.17 -18.38
N ALA A 99 -15.62 -22.58 -17.33
CA ALA A 99 -15.11 -22.57 -15.96
C ALA A 99 -13.86 -23.47 -15.80
N ALA A 100 -13.91 -24.70 -16.32
CA ALA A 100 -12.80 -25.64 -16.31
C ALA A 100 -11.59 -25.13 -17.11
N VAL A 101 -11.83 -24.53 -18.28
CA VAL A 101 -10.76 -23.89 -19.08
C VAL A 101 -10.13 -22.74 -18.31
N THR A 102 -10.92 -21.85 -17.71
CA THR A 102 -10.38 -20.74 -16.91
C THR A 102 -9.58 -21.22 -15.71
N LEU A 103 -10.05 -22.24 -14.99
CA LEU A 103 -9.32 -22.84 -13.86
C LEU A 103 -8.02 -23.50 -14.32
N THR A 104 -8.04 -24.19 -15.46
CA THR A 104 -6.86 -24.86 -16.02
C THR A 104 -5.80 -23.83 -16.45
N VAL A 105 -6.21 -22.76 -17.13
CA VAL A 105 -5.31 -21.65 -17.52
C VAL A 105 -4.74 -20.97 -16.28
N ALA A 106 -5.56 -20.71 -15.27
CA ALA A 106 -5.12 -20.09 -14.03
C ALA A 106 -4.15 -20.98 -13.25
N ALA A 107 -4.41 -22.29 -13.16
CA ALA A 107 -3.49 -23.26 -12.55
C ALA A 107 -2.16 -23.35 -13.32
N TYR A 108 -2.19 -23.39 -14.66
CA TYR A 108 -0.98 -23.38 -15.47
C TYR A 108 -0.11 -22.13 -15.24
N ARG A 109 -0.74 -20.94 -15.17
CA ARG A 109 -0.03 -19.68 -14.88
C ARG A 109 0.52 -19.64 -13.45
N ALA A 110 -0.20 -20.21 -12.49
CA ALA A 110 0.26 -20.30 -11.10
C ALA A 110 1.48 -21.22 -10.98
N GLY A 111 1.50 -22.38 -11.67
CA GLY A 111 2.62 -23.32 -11.65
C GLY A 111 3.85 -22.92 -12.48
N GLY A 112 3.73 -21.89 -13.32
CA GLY A 112 4.85 -21.33 -14.10
C GLY A 112 5.68 -20.28 -13.35
N LYS A 113 5.19 -19.78 -12.22
CA LYS A 113 6.01 -19.01 -11.28
C LYS A 113 6.82 -20.03 -10.49
N ALA A 114 8.15 -19.99 -10.62
CA ALA A 114 9.01 -20.73 -9.70
C ALA A 114 8.53 -20.44 -8.28
N PRO A 115 8.42 -21.45 -7.40
CA PRO A 115 8.10 -21.19 -6.02
C PRO A 115 9.16 -20.20 -5.54
N ALA A 116 8.74 -18.96 -5.27
CA ALA A 116 9.44 -18.17 -4.27
C ALA A 116 9.46 -19.12 -3.08
N ALA A 117 10.66 -19.52 -2.65
CA ALA A 117 10.85 -20.44 -1.56
C ALA A 117 9.83 -20.08 -0.49
N ASP A 118 9.03 -21.08 -0.10
CA ASP A 118 8.16 -21.03 1.06
C ASP A 118 9.03 -20.46 2.19
N VAL A 119 8.93 -19.15 2.41
CA VAL A 119 9.08 -18.60 3.74
C VAL A 119 7.87 -19.21 4.41
N GLN A 120 8.11 -20.34 5.08
CA GLN A 120 7.17 -20.93 6.01
C GLN A 120 6.73 -19.78 6.91
N GLU A 121 5.55 -19.22 6.62
CA GLU A 121 4.75 -18.55 7.63
C GLU A 121 4.41 -19.68 8.61
N GLU A 122 5.30 -19.87 9.58
CA GLU A 122 5.01 -20.55 10.83
C GLU A 122 3.64 -20.04 11.33
N PRO A 123 2.84 -20.90 11.96
CA PRO A 123 1.59 -20.44 12.54
C PRO A 123 1.96 -19.39 13.58
N GLU A 124 1.53 -18.14 13.38
CA GLU A 124 1.49 -17.13 14.44
C GLU A 124 0.57 -17.69 15.53
N GLU A 125 1.16 -18.47 16.44
CA GLU A 125 0.67 -18.59 17.79
C GLU A 125 0.55 -17.17 18.33
N GLU A 126 -0.62 -16.94 18.90
CA GLU A 126 -0.98 -15.79 19.70
C GLU A 126 -0.10 -15.80 20.97
N SER A 127 1.20 -15.55 20.81
CA SER A 127 2.13 -15.22 21.87
C SER A 127 2.39 -13.74 21.76
N GLY A 128 1.85 -12.99 22.73
CA GLY A 128 2.15 -11.58 22.89
C GLY A 128 3.62 -11.40 23.21
N GLU A 129 4.42 -11.07 22.20
CA GLU A 129 5.67 -10.36 22.38
C GLU A 129 5.68 -9.15 21.44
N PRO A 130 5.99 -7.95 21.96
CA PRO A 130 6.03 -6.74 21.16
C PRO A 130 7.19 -6.87 20.18
N THR A 131 6.88 -7.00 18.88
CA THR A 131 7.88 -6.79 17.84
C THR A 131 8.41 -5.38 18.00
N SER A 132 9.66 -5.26 18.46
CA SER A 132 10.36 -3.98 18.50
C SER A 132 10.21 -3.31 17.14
N PRO A 133 9.78 -2.03 17.10
CA PRO A 133 9.78 -1.29 15.86
C PRO A 133 11.24 -1.19 15.43
N THR A 134 11.60 -1.81 14.31
CA THR A 134 12.78 -1.38 13.57
C THR A 134 12.49 0.08 13.22
N GLU A 135 13.09 0.99 13.96
CA GLU A 135 13.05 2.41 13.65
C GLU A 135 13.43 2.55 12.18
N PRO A 136 12.59 3.22 11.35
CA PRO A 136 13.01 3.54 10.00
C PRO A 136 14.31 4.32 10.10
N GLU A 137 15.33 3.90 9.34
CA GLU A 137 16.55 4.70 9.27
C GLU A 137 16.17 6.13 8.85
N PRO A 138 16.82 7.16 9.40
CA PRO A 138 16.46 8.55 9.13
C PRO A 138 16.44 8.90 7.63
N ASP A 139 17.18 8.17 6.80
CA ASP A 139 17.21 8.31 5.33
C ASP A 139 15.89 7.84 4.66
N ASP A 140 15.17 6.88 5.24
CA ASP A 140 13.91 6.36 4.67
C ASP A 140 12.76 7.38 4.73
N ALA A 141 12.74 8.22 5.77
CA ALA A 141 11.73 9.26 5.95
C ALA A 141 11.88 10.38 4.91
N ASP A 142 13.13 10.81 4.68
CA ASP A 142 13.46 11.86 3.72
C ASP A 142 13.22 11.38 2.29
N ARG A 143 13.62 10.14 1.97
CA ARG A 143 13.33 9.50 0.67
C ARG A 143 11.84 9.36 0.41
N LEU A 144 11.07 8.92 1.42
CA LEU A 144 9.62 8.85 1.32
C LEU A 144 9.03 10.24 1.03
N THR A 145 9.48 11.26 1.74
CA THR A 145 8.98 12.64 1.57
C THR A 145 9.28 13.18 0.18
N VAL A 146 10.50 12.97 -0.33
CA VAL A 146 10.89 13.35 -1.69
C VAL A 146 10.06 12.58 -2.73
N ALA A 147 9.91 11.27 -2.58
CA ALA A 147 9.12 10.45 -3.50
C ALA A 147 7.65 10.86 -3.52
N ILE A 148 7.07 11.24 -2.37
CA ILE A 148 5.71 11.76 -2.28
C ILE A 148 5.59 13.09 -3.04
N HIS A 149 6.49 14.05 -2.81
CA HIS A 149 6.43 15.37 -3.49
C HIS A 149 6.59 15.24 -4.99
N ASP A 150 7.52 14.41 -5.43
CA ASP A 150 7.76 14.15 -6.84
C ASP A 150 6.58 13.46 -7.53
N ALA A 151 5.94 12.52 -6.85
CA ALA A 151 4.74 11.86 -7.35
C ALA A 151 3.55 12.84 -7.36
N ALA A 152 3.45 13.72 -6.36
CA ALA A 152 2.33 14.63 -6.19
C ALA A 152 2.24 15.67 -7.30
N ARG A 153 3.38 16.18 -7.81
CA ARG A 153 3.44 17.25 -8.84
C ARG A 153 2.48 18.42 -8.55
N GLY A 154 2.25 18.73 -7.27
CA GLY A 154 1.31 19.78 -6.82
C GLY A 154 -0.16 19.36 -6.66
N GLY A 155 -0.50 18.07 -6.75
CA GLY A 155 -1.83 17.51 -6.59
C GLY A 155 -1.94 16.43 -5.52
N ASN A 156 -3.09 15.74 -5.48
CA ASN A 156 -3.24 14.56 -4.63
C ASN A 156 -2.55 13.35 -5.29
N VAL A 157 -2.13 12.37 -4.49
CA VAL A 157 -1.37 11.23 -5.00
C VAL A 157 -1.85 9.89 -4.49
N HIS A 158 -1.82 8.87 -5.36
CA HIS A 158 -2.13 7.49 -5.02
C HIS A 158 -0.92 6.80 -4.36
N LEU A 159 -1.16 5.96 -3.35
CA LEU A 159 -0.10 5.17 -2.70
C LEU A 159 0.62 4.24 -3.69
N THR A 160 -0.09 3.75 -4.72
CA THR A 160 0.50 2.92 -5.76
C THR A 160 1.53 3.66 -6.61
N ALA A 161 1.31 4.95 -6.88
CA ALA A 161 2.27 5.78 -7.61
C ALA A 161 3.55 6.03 -6.79
N ILE A 162 3.39 6.26 -5.47
CA ILE A 162 4.52 6.39 -4.54
C ILE A 162 5.32 5.08 -4.47
N ALA A 163 4.61 3.95 -4.33
CA ALA A 163 5.24 2.63 -4.28
C ALA A 163 6.02 2.31 -5.55
N ALA A 164 5.47 2.63 -6.72
CA ALA A 164 6.13 2.44 -8.01
C ALA A 164 7.40 3.29 -8.13
N LYS A 165 7.37 4.54 -7.65
CA LYS A 165 8.52 5.44 -7.67
C LYS A 165 9.63 4.98 -6.70
N LEU A 166 9.28 4.68 -5.45
CA LEU A 166 10.23 4.13 -4.48
C LEU A 166 10.86 2.81 -4.97
N ALA A 167 10.08 1.95 -5.62
CA ALA A 167 10.60 0.72 -6.20
C ALA A 167 11.55 0.97 -7.38
N ALA A 168 11.31 2.01 -8.19
CA ALA A 168 12.22 2.40 -9.26
C ALA A 168 13.53 2.97 -8.71
N ASP A 169 13.48 3.75 -7.64
CA ASP A 169 14.66 4.42 -7.07
C ASP A 169 15.54 3.46 -6.25
N THR A 170 14.94 2.52 -5.51
CA THR A 170 15.70 1.61 -4.62
C THR A 170 15.77 0.17 -5.09
N GLY A 171 15.05 -0.21 -6.16
CA GLY A 171 14.96 -1.59 -6.64
C GLY A 171 14.22 -2.57 -5.71
N ARG A 172 13.51 -2.07 -4.69
CA ARG A 172 12.84 -2.85 -3.63
C ARG A 172 11.34 -2.58 -3.61
N GLN A 173 10.54 -3.58 -3.25
CA GLN A 173 9.13 -3.35 -2.91
C GLN A 173 8.99 -2.76 -1.50
N TRP A 174 8.19 -1.69 -1.40
CA TRP A 174 7.93 -0.98 -0.15
C TRP A 174 6.46 -1.09 0.27
N ASP A 175 6.22 -1.33 1.56
CA ASP A 175 4.91 -1.12 2.17
C ASP A 175 4.73 0.36 2.53
N VAL A 176 4.33 1.14 1.52
CA VAL A 176 4.13 2.58 1.66
C VAL A 176 3.06 2.90 2.70
N LEU A 177 2.06 2.04 2.90
CA LEU A 177 1.01 2.28 3.89
C LEU A 177 1.57 2.17 5.31
N ALA A 178 2.41 1.17 5.57
CA ALA A 178 3.11 1.03 6.85
C ALA A 178 4.02 2.24 7.11
N LEU A 179 4.84 2.63 6.11
CA LEU A 179 5.72 3.79 6.20
C LEU A 179 4.95 5.09 6.51
N CYS A 180 3.85 5.36 5.79
CA CYS A 180 3.04 6.55 6.06
C CYS A 180 2.50 6.56 7.50
N ARG A 181 2.11 5.40 8.05
CA ARG A 181 1.65 5.31 9.45
C ARG A 181 2.77 5.59 10.43
N THR A 182 3.95 5.01 10.21
CA THR A 182 5.14 5.22 11.05
C THR A 182 5.52 6.71 11.12
N HIS A 183 5.44 7.41 9.99
CA HIS A 183 5.74 8.84 9.91
C HIS A 183 4.55 9.77 10.18
N GLY A 184 3.41 9.24 10.63
CA GLY A 184 2.22 10.04 10.96
C GLY A 184 1.55 10.73 9.77
N ILE A 185 1.84 10.29 8.53
CA ILE A 185 1.26 10.83 7.30
C ILE A 185 -0.15 10.29 7.11
N ARG A 186 -1.13 11.18 7.02
CA ARG A 186 -2.55 10.81 6.87
C ARG A 186 -2.82 10.28 5.46
N THR A 187 -3.44 9.10 5.40
CA THR A 187 -3.91 8.49 4.15
C THR A 187 -5.43 8.48 4.11
N ARG A 188 -6.02 8.86 2.96
CA ARG A 188 -7.48 8.95 2.75
C ARG A 188 -7.86 8.52 1.33
N PRO A 189 -9.14 8.23 1.04
CA PRO A 189 -9.57 8.02 -0.33
C PRO A 189 -9.40 9.29 -1.14
N VAL A 190 -8.60 9.21 -2.20
CA VAL A 190 -8.27 10.34 -3.07
C VAL A 190 -8.77 10.02 -4.48
N ARG A 191 -9.31 11.04 -5.14
CA ARG A 191 -9.59 11.00 -6.58
C ARG A 191 -8.43 11.63 -7.33
N VAL A 192 -7.79 10.85 -8.21
CA VAL A 192 -6.78 11.37 -9.15
C VAL A 192 -7.39 11.31 -10.55
N PRO A 193 -7.49 12.46 -11.26
CA PRO A 193 -7.90 12.48 -12.66
C PRO A 193 -6.97 11.56 -13.48
N ASP A 194 -7.53 10.84 -14.44
CA ASP A 194 -6.77 10.00 -15.38
C ASP A 194 -6.06 8.76 -14.79
N ALA A 195 -6.34 8.41 -13.53
CA ALA A 195 -5.91 7.15 -12.92
C ALA A 195 -7.02 6.09 -12.97
N ASP A 196 -6.64 4.81 -13.15
CA ASP A 196 -7.53 3.66 -13.01
C ASP A 196 -7.02 2.72 -11.89
N PRO A 197 -7.76 2.56 -10.77
CA PRO A 197 -9.04 3.16 -10.45
C PRO A 197 -8.96 4.67 -10.19
N ALA A 198 -10.01 5.40 -10.56
CA ALA A 198 -10.07 6.86 -10.36
C ALA A 198 -10.08 7.28 -8.88
N VAL A 199 -10.53 6.39 -7.99
CA VAL A 199 -10.53 6.60 -6.54
C VAL A 199 -9.77 5.47 -5.87
N THR A 200 -8.64 5.80 -5.24
CA THR A 200 -7.87 4.83 -4.45
C THR A 200 -7.35 5.48 -3.16
N THR A 201 -6.78 4.68 -2.27
CA THR A 201 -6.12 5.20 -1.06
C THR A 201 -4.90 6.03 -1.49
N GLY A 202 -4.84 7.26 -1.00
CA GLY A 202 -3.81 8.23 -1.35
C GLY A 202 -3.53 9.23 -0.24
N ILE A 203 -2.71 10.22 -0.56
CA ILE A 203 -2.38 11.36 0.31
C ILE A 203 -2.92 12.62 -0.36
N HIS A 204 -3.68 13.41 0.40
CA HIS A 204 -4.15 14.72 -0.06
C HIS A 204 -3.02 15.74 -0.04
N ARG A 205 -3.07 16.72 -0.95
CA ARG A 205 -2.08 17.81 -1.00
C ARG A 205 -1.92 18.53 0.36
N MET A 206 -3.01 18.71 1.10
CA MET A 206 -3.01 19.39 2.41
C MET A 206 -2.40 18.55 3.53
N ASP A 207 -2.26 17.25 3.33
CA ASP A 207 -1.70 16.30 4.29
C ASP A 207 -0.22 15.95 3.92
N LEU A 208 0.39 16.66 2.95
CA LEU A 208 1.78 16.44 2.54
C LEU A 208 2.76 16.96 3.60
N PRO A 209 3.75 16.14 4.02
CA PRO A 209 4.82 16.62 4.90
C PRO A 209 5.64 17.73 4.20
N PRO A 210 6.18 18.71 4.95
CA PRO A 210 7.08 19.71 4.38
C PRO A 210 8.32 19.03 3.79
N LEU A 211 8.86 19.58 2.70
CA LEU A 211 10.14 19.11 2.14
C LEU A 211 11.24 19.27 3.20
N PRO A 212 12.15 18.27 3.35
CA PRO A 212 13.30 18.44 4.22
C PRO A 212 14.11 19.64 3.75
N HIS A 213 14.50 20.51 4.68
CA HIS A 213 15.35 21.65 4.35
C HIS A 213 16.66 21.12 3.77
N PRO A 214 17.16 21.67 2.64
CA PRO A 214 18.48 21.31 2.17
C PRO A 214 19.46 21.63 3.30
N LEU A 215 20.16 20.62 3.79
CA LEU A 215 21.30 20.80 4.67
C LEU A 215 22.22 21.80 3.95
N SER A 216 22.31 23.03 4.48
CA SER A 216 23.22 24.02 3.95
C SER A 216 24.60 23.40 4.00
N ALA A 217 25.13 23.04 2.83
CA ALA A 217 26.48 22.50 2.73
C ALA A 217 27.39 23.51 3.46
N PRO A 218 28.24 23.07 4.41
CA PRO A 218 29.17 23.97 5.06
C PRO A 218 29.95 24.68 3.94
N PRO A 219 30.07 26.02 3.97
CA PRO A 219 30.66 26.76 2.87
C PRO A 219 32.04 26.20 2.58
N VAL A 220 32.19 25.51 1.44
CA VAL A 220 33.45 24.94 1.02
C VAL A 220 34.36 26.12 0.71
N ARG A 221 35.37 26.29 1.54
CA ARG A 221 36.36 27.36 1.42
C ARG A 221 37.27 27.01 0.25
N VAL A 222 36.85 27.34 -0.97
CA VAL A 222 37.69 27.21 -2.15
C VAL A 222 38.67 28.40 -2.13
N VAL A 223 39.87 28.15 -1.61
CA VAL A 223 40.98 29.09 -1.78
C VAL A 223 41.53 28.87 -3.19
N ALA A 224 41.37 29.87 -4.06
CA ALA A 224 42.02 29.84 -5.36
C ALA A 224 43.55 29.80 -5.18
N ALA A 225 44.24 29.01 -6.00
CA ALA A 225 45.69 28.89 -5.94
C ALA A 225 46.35 30.28 -6.09
N GLY A 226 47.09 30.71 -5.07
CA GLY A 226 47.79 32.00 -5.03
C GLY A 226 47.25 33.05 -4.03
N GLN A 227 46.16 32.75 -3.31
CA GLN A 227 45.60 33.68 -2.32
C GLN A 227 46.04 33.33 -0.89
N ALA A 228 46.58 34.32 -0.16
CA ALA A 228 47.00 34.14 1.23
C ALA A 228 45.80 33.85 2.14
N ASP A 229 45.97 32.91 3.08
CA ASP A 229 44.93 32.44 3.99
C ASP A 229 44.48 33.56 4.95
N ASN A 230 43.40 34.26 4.58
CA ASN A 230 42.75 35.24 5.43
C ASN A 230 41.83 34.53 6.43
N ASN A 231 42.35 34.27 7.62
CA ASN A 231 41.68 33.66 8.77
C ASN A 231 40.88 34.67 9.62
N ASN A 232 40.51 35.83 9.10
CA ASN A 232 39.83 36.85 9.90
C ASN A 232 38.34 36.50 10.09
N THR A 233 37.96 36.19 11.33
CA THR A 233 36.67 35.60 11.76
C THR A 233 35.47 36.55 11.73
N ASN A 234 35.46 37.56 10.87
CA ASN A 234 34.31 38.46 10.71
C ASN A 234 33.39 37.96 9.58
N ARG A 235 32.56 36.95 9.87
CA ARG A 235 31.48 36.55 8.97
C ARG A 235 30.26 37.46 9.15
N PRO A 236 29.71 38.08 8.09
CA PRO A 236 28.31 38.51 8.14
C PRO A 236 27.43 37.25 8.20
N SER A 237 26.58 37.16 9.21
CA SER A 237 25.53 36.13 9.27
C SER A 237 24.52 36.40 8.16
N VAL A 238 24.40 35.50 7.20
CA VAL A 238 23.35 35.53 6.19
C VAL A 238 22.21 34.65 6.70
N GLU A 239 21.17 35.27 7.23
CA GLU A 239 19.88 34.61 7.44
C GLU A 239 19.10 34.68 6.13
N SER A 240 18.82 33.51 5.56
CA SER A 240 17.92 33.38 4.41
C SER A 240 16.52 33.06 4.93
N ILE A 241 15.58 33.97 4.71
CA ILE A 241 14.16 33.72 4.89
C ILE A 241 13.61 33.38 3.49
N GLY A 242 12.82 32.32 3.37
CA GLY A 242 12.43 31.69 2.11
C GLY A 242 11.84 32.62 1.04
N GLU A 243 11.89 32.10 -0.20
CA GLU A 243 11.40 32.69 -1.45
C GLU A 243 12.08 34.01 -1.88
N GLY A 244 13.36 33.89 -2.28
CA GLY A 244 13.96 34.78 -3.30
C GLY A 244 14.50 36.13 -2.83
N ALA A 245 14.48 36.46 -1.54
CA ALA A 245 15.12 37.67 -1.02
C ALA A 245 16.31 37.33 -0.10
N ALA A 246 17.50 37.85 -0.45
CA ALA A 246 18.67 37.81 0.43
C ALA A 246 18.85 39.17 1.11
N VAL A 247 18.77 39.20 2.45
CA VAL A 247 19.13 40.39 3.23
C VAL A 247 20.61 40.27 3.62
N ILE A 248 21.45 41.13 3.05
CA ILE A 248 22.84 41.25 3.47
C ILE A 248 22.88 42.22 4.65
N VAL A 249 22.92 41.69 5.87
CA VAL A 249 23.17 42.51 7.08
C VAL A 249 24.65 42.86 7.10
N LYS A 250 24.98 44.08 6.68
CA LYS A 250 26.33 44.62 6.79
C LYS A 250 26.54 45.04 8.24
N ALA A 251 27.40 44.35 8.97
CA ALA A 251 27.81 44.77 10.31
C ALA A 251 28.42 46.17 10.21
N GLY A 252 27.71 47.17 10.72
CA GLY A 252 28.23 48.53 10.84
C GLY A 252 29.42 48.55 11.80
N PRO A 253 30.39 49.46 11.61
CA PRO A 253 31.55 49.54 12.49
C PRO A 253 31.09 49.78 13.93
N ALA A 254 31.58 48.96 14.85
CA ALA A 254 31.31 49.08 16.27
C ALA A 254 31.73 50.49 16.75
N ILE A 255 30.75 51.33 17.05
CA ILE A 255 30.99 52.63 17.67
C ILE A 255 31.48 52.33 19.09
N ARG A 256 32.79 52.42 19.31
CA ARG A 256 33.38 52.47 20.66
C ARG A 256 32.86 53.72 21.35
N GLN A 257 31.84 53.58 22.19
CA GLN A 257 31.56 54.60 23.21
C GLN A 257 32.66 54.52 24.27
N GLY A 258 33.63 55.41 24.14
CA GLY A 258 34.61 55.66 25.19
C GLY A 258 33.93 56.33 26.38
N VAL A 259 33.74 55.56 27.45
CA VAL A 259 33.41 56.10 28.77
C VAL A 259 34.66 56.79 29.32
N ARG A 260 34.71 58.12 29.24
CA ARG A 260 35.63 58.93 30.04
C ARG A 260 35.02 59.10 31.43
N ARG A 261 35.80 58.74 32.45
CA ARG A 261 35.60 59.16 33.85
C ARG A 261 35.95 60.63 34.00
#